data_AF-A0A2D7VYI9-F1
#
_entry.id   AF-A0A2D7VYI9-F1
#
_cell.length_a   1.000
_cell.length_b   1.000
_cell.length_c   1.000
_cell.angle_alpha   90.00
_cell.angle_beta   90.00
_cell.angle_gamma   90.00
#
_symmetry.space_group_name_H-M   'P 1'
#
loop_
_entity.id
_entity.type
_entity.pdbx_description
1 polymer ?
#
loop_
_entity_poly.entity_id
_entity_poly.type
_entity_poly.pdbx_seq_one_letter_code
_entity_poly.pdbx_strand_id
1 'polypeptide(L)'
;MVEPLSVIAAIKVCSSAVKQVKNLVEQGAEIHQCAQHISNFFAAKQDIEKAKARAENPPIWRKVLQPESAQAEAIEAVIQRKRSIELMVDLHRTLKMRYGADIWTEIVAEQRKIEAERQRLYYARKELIRKWTEGTLVVLACILSVGIVLLFIYIAMNREQ
;
A
#
# COMPACT_ATOMS: atom_id res chain seq x y z
N MET A 1 8.77 1.02 6.78
CA MET A 1 8.07 0.29 5.69
C MET A 1 7.74 -1.06 6.27
N VAL A 2 6.46 -1.39 6.47
CA VAL A 2 6.10 -2.78 6.79
C VAL A 2 6.52 -3.59 5.57
N GLU A 3 7.39 -4.58 5.76
CA GLU A 3 7.84 -5.44 4.67
C GLU A 3 6.60 -5.91 3.90
N PRO A 4 6.61 -5.88 2.55
CA PRO A 4 5.51 -6.46 1.81
C PRO A 4 5.44 -7.93 2.25
N LEU A 5 4.40 -8.28 3.01
CA LEU A 5 4.04 -9.66 3.27
C LEU A 5 4.20 -10.38 1.94
N SER A 6 5.00 -11.44 1.92
CA SER A 6 5.07 -12.29 0.74
C SER A 6 3.64 -12.62 0.31
N VAL A 7 3.38 -12.76 -0.99
CA VAL A 7 2.01 -12.93 -1.49
C VAL A 7 1.28 -14.09 -0.77
N ILE A 8 2.05 -15.12 -0.40
CA ILE A 8 1.63 -16.25 0.44
C ILE A 8 1.12 -15.79 1.81
N ALA A 9 1.84 -14.92 2.51
CA ALA A 9 1.45 -14.42 3.81
C ALA A 9 0.21 -13.52 3.73
N ALA A 10 0.07 -12.70 2.68
CA ALA A 10 -1.16 -11.94 2.43
C ALA A 10 -2.37 -12.87 2.17
N ILE A 11 -2.18 -13.98 1.43
CA ILE A 11 -3.24 -14.99 1.25
C ILE A 11 -3.64 -15.66 2.57
N LYS A 12 -2.68 -15.94 3.45
CA LYS A 12 -2.98 -16.49 4.78
C LYS A 12 -3.87 -15.52 5.57
N VAL A 13 -3.59 -14.22 5.51
CA VAL A 13 -4.45 -13.19 6.13
C VAL A 13 -5.85 -13.20 5.50
N CYS A 14 -5.96 -13.21 4.17
CA CYS A 14 -7.25 -13.32 3.47
C CYS A 14 -8.04 -14.54 3.94
N SER A 15 -7.43 -15.72 3.92
CA SER A 15 -8.07 -16.99 4.29
C SER A 15 -8.52 -16.98 5.76
N SER A 16 -7.66 -16.50 6.65
CA SER A 16 -7.95 -16.37 8.08
C SER A 16 -9.12 -15.40 8.35
N ALA A 17 -9.14 -14.27 7.64
CA ALA A 17 -10.23 -13.30 7.76
C ALA A 17 -11.57 -13.89 7.33
N VAL A 18 -11.63 -14.59 6.19
CA VAL A 18 -12.86 -15.25 5.72
C VAL A 18 -13.31 -16.32 6.73
N LYS A 19 -12.39 -17.13 7.25
CA LYS A 19 -12.71 -18.13 8.28
C LYS A 19 -13.30 -17.49 9.54
N GLN A 20 -12.72 -16.38 10.00
CA GLN A 20 -13.22 -15.66 11.16
C GLN A 20 -14.61 -15.06 10.92
N VAL A 21 -14.84 -14.44 9.76
CA VAL A 21 -16.18 -13.93 9.41
C VAL A 21 -17.20 -15.06 9.38
N LYS A 22 -16.88 -16.21 8.79
CA LYS A 22 -17.75 -17.39 8.80
C LYS A 22 -18.11 -17.83 10.21
N ASN A 23 -17.11 -18.01 11.06
CA ASN A 23 -17.32 -18.42 12.44
C ASN A 23 -18.19 -17.42 13.22
N LEU A 24 -17.97 -16.11 13.05
CA LEU A 24 -18.77 -15.07 13.68
C LEU A 24 -20.22 -15.08 13.18
N VAL A 25 -20.41 -15.22 11.87
CA VAL A 25 -21.74 -15.32 11.25
C VAL A 25 -22.50 -16.55 11.74
N GLU A 26 -21.83 -17.69 11.86
CA GLU A 26 -22.40 -18.93 12.41
C GLU A 26 -22.81 -18.77 13.89
N GLN A 27 -22.05 -17.99 14.66
CA GLN A 27 -22.39 -17.63 16.05
C GLN A 27 -23.51 -16.58 16.14
N GLY A 28 -24.06 -16.14 15.01
CA GLY A 28 -25.13 -15.16 14.96
C GLY A 28 -24.66 -13.72 15.17
N ALA A 29 -23.35 -13.46 15.12
CA ALA A 29 -22.78 -12.13 15.33
C ALA A 29 -23.35 -11.07 14.38
N GLU A 30 -23.34 -9.83 14.82
CA GLU A 30 -23.73 -8.69 13.98
C GLU A 30 -22.62 -8.30 13.01
N ILE A 31 -22.99 -7.63 11.91
CA ILE A 31 -22.06 -7.20 10.86
C ILE A 31 -20.92 -6.32 11.42
N HIS A 32 -21.20 -5.53 12.47
CA HIS A 32 -20.22 -4.68 13.13
C HIS A 32 -19.04 -5.49 13.71
N GLN A 33 -19.31 -6.68 14.25
CA GLN A 33 -18.27 -7.57 14.78
C GLN A 33 -17.42 -8.19 13.66
N CYS A 34 -17.99 -8.34 12.47
CA CYS A 34 -17.28 -8.82 11.29
C CYS A 34 -16.45 -7.72 10.59
N ALA A 35 -16.73 -6.44 10.88
CA ALA A 35 -16.18 -5.30 10.14
C ALA A 35 -14.64 -5.29 10.11
N GLN A 36 -13.98 -5.61 11.24
CA GLN A 36 -12.52 -5.65 11.29
C GLN A 36 -11.94 -6.73 10.38
N HIS A 37 -12.52 -7.93 10.38
CA HIS A 37 -12.05 -9.04 9.53
C HIS A 37 -12.32 -8.76 8.05
N ILE A 38 -13.47 -8.14 7.72
CA ILE A 38 -13.79 -7.69 6.37
C ILE A 38 -12.75 -6.66 5.90
N SER A 39 -12.43 -5.67 6.73
CA SER A 39 -11.40 -4.66 6.44
C SER A 39 -10.02 -5.29 6.21
N ASN A 40 -9.62 -6.22 7.07
CA ASN A 40 -8.36 -6.97 6.93
C ASN A 40 -8.31 -7.79 5.64
N PHE A 41 -9.43 -8.39 5.24
CA PHE A 41 -9.54 -9.12 3.97
C PHE A 41 -9.29 -8.19 2.77
N PHE A 42 -9.93 -7.02 2.73
CA PHE A 42 -9.73 -6.06 1.64
C PHE A 42 -8.31 -5.51 1.59
N ALA A 43 -7.70 -5.21 2.75
CA ALA A 43 -6.31 -4.77 2.83
C ALA A 43 -5.35 -5.83 2.28
N ALA A 44 -5.46 -7.08 2.75
CA ALA A 44 -4.61 -8.17 2.29
C ALA A 44 -4.82 -8.48 0.81
N LYS A 45 -6.06 -8.40 0.30
CA LYS A 45 -6.34 -8.53 -1.14
C LYS A 45 -5.64 -7.43 -1.96
N GLN A 46 -5.65 -6.18 -1.47
CA GLN A 46 -4.96 -5.08 -2.13
C GLN A 46 -3.43 -5.29 -2.14
N ASP A 47 -2.88 -5.83 -1.05
CA ASP A 47 -1.44 -6.14 -0.97
C ASP A 47 -1.01 -7.21 -1.97
N ILE A 48 -1.86 -8.22 -2.21
CA ILE A 48 -1.65 -9.24 -3.26
C ILE A 48 -1.58 -8.58 -4.64
N GLU A 49 -2.54 -7.72 -4.98
CA GLU A 49 -2.54 -7.03 -6.29
C GLU A 49 -1.34 -6.07 -6.43
N LYS A 50 -0.97 -5.35 -5.36
CA LYS A 50 0.24 -4.49 -5.34
C LYS A 50 1.53 -5.30 -5.46
N ALA A 51 1.61 -6.47 -4.84
CA ALA A 51 2.76 -7.35 -4.96
C ALA A 51 2.88 -7.91 -6.39
N LYS A 52 1.77 -8.29 -7.01
CA LYS A 52 1.73 -8.69 -8.42
C LYS A 52 2.18 -7.56 -9.36
N ALA A 53 1.66 -6.34 -9.19
CA ALA A 53 2.08 -5.19 -10.00
C ALA A 53 3.59 -4.90 -9.90
N ARG A 54 4.20 -5.18 -8.74
CA ARG A 54 5.65 -5.10 -8.53
C ARG A 54 6.41 -6.27 -9.18
N ALA A 55 5.82 -7.47 -9.18
CA ALA A 55 6.39 -8.65 -9.84
C ALA A 55 6.33 -8.55 -11.38
N GLU A 56 5.33 -7.88 -11.95
CA GLU A 56 5.25 -7.58 -13.39
C GLU A 56 6.26 -6.50 -13.83
N ASN A 57 6.63 -5.58 -12.93
CA ASN A 57 7.66 -4.56 -13.17
C ASN A 57 8.84 -4.67 -12.20
N PRO A 58 9.65 -5.76 -12.28
CA PRO A 58 10.79 -5.91 -11.40
C PRO A 58 11.89 -4.89 -11.73
N PRO A 59 12.65 -4.41 -10.73
CA PRO A 59 13.77 -3.50 -10.95
C PRO A 59 14.84 -4.14 -11.86
N ILE A 60 15.52 -3.32 -12.65
CA ILE A 60 16.38 -3.75 -13.76
C ILE A 60 17.43 -4.79 -13.34
N TRP A 61 17.99 -4.66 -12.14
CA TRP A 61 18.99 -5.61 -11.61
C TRP A 61 18.43 -7.01 -11.36
N ARG A 62 17.14 -7.16 -11.06
CA ARG A 62 16.49 -8.46 -10.81
C ARG A 62 16.11 -9.18 -12.10
N LYS A 63 15.83 -8.43 -13.19
CA LYS A 63 15.55 -8.99 -14.53
C LYS A 63 16.77 -9.68 -15.16
N VAL A 64 17.99 -9.24 -14.82
CA VAL A 64 19.23 -9.73 -15.44
C VAL A 64 19.78 -10.97 -14.75
N LEU A 65 19.53 -11.14 -13.44
CA LEU A 65 20.13 -12.21 -12.64
C LEU A 65 19.31 -13.53 -12.60
N GLN A 66 18.01 -13.52 -12.93
CA GLN A 66 17.15 -14.70 -12.80
C GLN A 66 16.03 -14.80 -13.87
N PRO A 67 16.36 -15.14 -15.13
CA PRO A 67 15.37 -15.29 -16.20
C PRO A 67 14.46 -16.53 -16.04
N GLU A 68 14.98 -17.63 -15.47
CA GLU A 68 14.23 -18.90 -15.34
C GLU A 68 13.18 -18.86 -14.20
N SER A 69 13.44 -18.12 -13.13
CA SER A 69 12.49 -17.99 -11.99
C SER A 69 11.28 -17.11 -12.30
N ALA A 70 11.36 -16.28 -13.34
CA ALA A 70 10.30 -15.33 -13.70
C ALA A 70 9.01 -16.00 -14.19
N GLN A 71 9.11 -17.13 -14.91
CA GLN A 71 7.94 -17.85 -15.41
C GLN A 71 7.17 -18.55 -14.29
N ALA A 72 7.87 -19.21 -13.37
CA ALA A 72 7.26 -19.89 -12.22
C ALA A 72 6.59 -18.88 -11.28
N GLU A 73 7.23 -17.74 -11.03
CA GLU A 73 6.68 -16.65 -10.23
C GLU A 73 5.41 -16.06 -10.85
N ALA A 74 5.36 -15.91 -12.18
CA ALA A 74 4.17 -15.42 -12.88
C ALA A 74 2.98 -16.39 -12.78
N ILE A 75 3.22 -17.70 -12.91
CA ILE A 75 2.17 -18.73 -12.75
C ILE A 75 1.64 -18.74 -11.30
N GLU A 76 2.54 -18.72 -10.33
CA GLU A 76 2.19 -18.69 -8.91
C GLU A 76 1.37 -17.43 -8.57
N ALA A 77 1.75 -16.26 -9.08
CA ALA A 77 0.99 -15.03 -8.89
C ALA A 77 -0.46 -15.12 -9.46
N VAL A 78 -0.65 -15.83 -10.57
CA VAL A 78 -1.99 -16.06 -11.14
C VAL A 78 -2.82 -16.99 -10.25
N ILE A 79 -2.23 -18.08 -9.75
CA ILE A 79 -2.89 -19.02 -8.83
C ILE A 79 -3.32 -18.30 -7.55
N GLN A 80 -2.40 -17.54 -6.97
CA GLN A 80 -2.62 -16.73 -5.77
C GLN A 80 -3.75 -15.71 -5.95
N ARG A 81 -3.80 -15.06 -7.11
CA ARG A 81 -4.90 -14.15 -7.45
C ARG A 81 -6.24 -14.88 -7.54
N LYS A 82 -6.31 -16.00 -8.26
CA LYS A 82 -7.53 -16.81 -8.34
C LYS A 82 -7.99 -17.24 -6.96
N ARG A 83 -7.07 -17.67 -6.09
CA ARG A 83 -7.38 -18.03 -4.70
C ARG A 83 -7.97 -16.87 -3.90
N SER A 84 -7.45 -15.66 -4.07
CA SER A 84 -8.02 -14.47 -3.42
C SER A 84 -9.46 -14.16 -3.89
N ILE A 85 -9.77 -14.45 -5.15
CA ILE A 85 -11.11 -14.26 -5.73
C ILE A 85 -12.07 -15.33 -5.20
N GLU A 86 -11.63 -16.59 -5.10
CA GLU A 86 -12.42 -17.65 -4.48
C GLU A 86 -12.81 -17.28 -3.04
N LEU A 87 -11.84 -16.81 -2.24
CA LEU A 87 -12.10 -16.34 -0.88
C LEU A 87 -13.05 -15.15 -0.83
N MET A 88 -12.98 -14.23 -1.79
CA MET A 88 -13.93 -13.12 -1.91
C MET A 88 -15.35 -13.61 -2.19
N VAL A 89 -15.50 -14.55 -3.12
CA VAL A 89 -16.81 -15.12 -3.48
C VAL A 89 -17.41 -15.83 -2.27
N ASP A 90 -16.58 -16.55 -1.52
CA ASP A 90 -16.96 -17.25 -0.31
C ASP A 90 -17.40 -16.28 0.80
N LEU A 91 -16.63 -15.21 1.04
CA LEU A 91 -16.99 -14.13 1.96
C LEU A 91 -18.31 -13.45 1.57
N HIS A 92 -18.46 -13.09 0.30
CA HIS A 92 -19.68 -12.46 -0.22
C HIS A 92 -20.88 -13.40 -0.03
N ARG A 93 -20.73 -14.69 -0.34
CA ARG A 93 -21.80 -15.68 -0.13
C ARG A 93 -22.20 -15.73 1.34
N THR A 94 -21.25 -15.84 2.26
CA THR A 94 -21.51 -15.87 3.71
C THR A 94 -22.26 -14.61 4.17
N LEU A 95 -21.80 -13.43 3.79
CA LEU A 95 -22.44 -12.17 4.16
C LEU A 95 -23.84 -12.03 3.57
N LYS A 96 -24.01 -12.40 2.30
CA LYS A 96 -25.29 -12.36 1.60
C LYS A 96 -26.34 -13.26 2.26
N MET A 97 -25.94 -14.47 2.67
CA MET A 97 -26.84 -15.42 3.32
C MET A 97 -27.32 -14.93 4.70
N ARG A 98 -26.49 -14.18 5.44
CA ARG A 98 -26.84 -13.72 6.79
C ARG A 98 -27.50 -12.35 6.84
N TYR A 99 -26.98 -11.38 6.09
CA TYR A 99 -27.33 -9.96 6.25
C TYR A 99 -28.08 -9.38 5.03
N GLY A 100 -28.28 -10.15 3.97
CA GLY A 100 -29.01 -9.73 2.77
C GLY A 100 -28.12 -9.38 1.59
N ALA A 101 -28.75 -9.18 0.42
CA ALA A 101 -28.04 -9.04 -0.86
C ALA A 101 -27.29 -7.70 -1.02
N ASP A 102 -27.80 -6.63 -0.41
CA ASP A 102 -27.27 -5.27 -0.58
C ASP A 102 -26.05 -4.97 0.30
N ILE A 103 -25.81 -5.76 1.34
CA ILE A 103 -24.69 -5.54 2.27
C ILE A 103 -23.34 -5.57 1.57
N TRP A 104 -23.18 -6.43 0.56
CA TRP A 104 -21.92 -6.47 -0.18
C TRP A 104 -21.66 -5.18 -0.96
N THR A 105 -22.70 -4.60 -1.59
CA THR A 105 -22.54 -3.39 -2.38
C THR A 105 -22.24 -2.19 -1.48
N GLU A 106 -22.89 -2.12 -0.32
CA GLU A 106 -22.63 -1.09 0.69
C GLU A 106 -21.19 -1.18 1.26
N ILE A 107 -20.74 -2.38 1.63
CA ILE A 107 -19.36 -2.61 2.10
C ILE A 107 -18.35 -2.17 1.03
N VAL A 108 -18.56 -2.57 -0.23
CA VAL A 108 -17.64 -2.22 -1.33
C VAL A 108 -17.66 -0.70 -1.60
N ALA A 109 -18.82 -0.06 -1.51
CA ALA A 109 -18.92 1.39 -1.65
C ALA A 109 -18.14 2.12 -0.55
N GLU A 110 -18.25 1.67 0.69
CA GLU A 110 -17.53 2.27 1.81
C GLU A 110 -16.02 2.02 1.71
N GLN A 111 -15.59 0.82 1.32
CA GLN A 111 -14.18 0.52 1.07
C GLN A 111 -13.57 1.43 -0.01
N ARG A 112 -14.33 1.75 -1.07
CA ARG A 112 -13.88 2.69 -2.09
C ARG A 112 -13.70 4.10 -1.53
N LYS A 113 -14.58 4.56 -0.64
CA LYS A 113 -14.42 5.86 0.05
C LYS A 113 -13.17 5.88 0.92
N ILE A 114 -12.95 4.83 1.72
CA ILE A 114 -11.76 4.70 2.58
C ILE A 114 -10.48 4.75 1.74
N GLU A 115 -10.44 4.05 0.61
CA GLU A 115 -9.27 4.08 -0.28
C GLU A 115 -9.06 5.46 -0.91
N ALA A 116 -10.12 6.13 -1.36
CA ALA A 116 -10.04 7.47 -1.89
C ALA A 116 -9.53 8.47 -0.83
N GLU A 117 -9.97 8.35 0.42
CA GLU A 117 -9.49 9.15 1.54
C GLU A 117 -8.00 8.88 1.84
N ARG A 118 -7.59 7.61 1.87
CA ARG A 118 -6.17 7.24 2.05
C ARG A 118 -5.28 7.83 0.96
N GLN A 119 -5.74 7.81 -0.29
CA GLN A 119 -5.01 8.42 -1.40
C GLN A 119 -4.90 9.93 -1.21
N ARG A 120 -6.00 10.62 -0.89
CA ARG A 120 -5.98 12.06 -0.58
C ARG A 120 -5.01 12.39 0.54
N LEU A 121 -5.03 11.64 1.63
CA LEU A 121 -4.12 11.81 2.77
C LEU A 121 -2.67 11.55 2.37
N TYR A 122 -2.41 10.54 1.55
CA TYR A 122 -1.06 10.27 1.03
C TYR A 122 -0.53 11.42 0.17
N TYR A 123 -1.34 11.94 -0.75
CA TYR A 123 -0.95 13.09 -1.58
C TYR A 123 -0.75 14.35 -0.74
N ALA A 124 -1.65 14.64 0.21
CA ALA A 124 -1.50 15.77 1.13
C ALA A 124 -0.19 15.68 1.94
N ARG A 125 0.14 14.49 2.47
CA ARG A 125 1.43 14.27 3.17
C ARG A 125 2.62 14.47 2.25
N LYS A 126 2.55 13.99 1.02
CA LYS A 126 3.62 14.15 0.03
C LYS A 126 3.83 15.62 -0.34
N GLU A 127 2.76 16.38 -0.49
CA GLU A 127 2.84 17.83 -0.73
C GLU A 127 3.44 18.58 0.45
N LEU A 128 3.07 18.23 1.69
CA LEU A 128 3.69 18.81 2.87
C LEU A 128 5.19 18.54 2.89
N ILE A 129 5.61 17.27 2.76
CA ILE A 129 7.03 16.91 2.71
C ILE A 129 7.74 17.67 1.59
N ARG A 130 7.15 17.73 0.39
CA ARG A 130 7.71 18.45 -0.74
C ARG A 130 7.92 19.94 -0.42
N LYS A 131 6.91 20.62 0.11
CA LYS A 131 6.99 22.04 0.51
C LYS A 131 8.07 22.26 1.58
N TRP A 132 8.15 21.38 2.58
CA TRP A 132 9.18 21.44 3.62
C TRP A 132 10.58 21.22 3.05
N THR A 133 10.76 20.22 2.18
CA THR A 133 12.05 19.95 1.53
C THR A 133 12.48 21.08 0.60
N GLU A 134 11.56 21.62 -0.21
CA GLU A 134 11.84 22.73 -1.11
C GLU A 134 12.21 23.99 -0.31
N GLY A 135 11.44 24.33 0.72
CA GLY A 135 11.75 25.46 1.60
C GLY A 135 13.10 25.34 2.31
N THR A 136 13.43 24.14 2.81
CA THR A 136 14.71 23.88 3.47
C THR A 136 15.88 24.00 2.50
N LEU A 137 15.73 23.48 1.29
CA LEU A 137 16.75 23.51 0.24
C LEU A 137 16.99 24.95 -0.24
N VAL A 138 15.94 25.77 -0.38
CA VAL A 138 16.04 27.19 -0.71
C VAL A 138 16.79 27.97 0.38
N VAL A 139 16.45 27.76 1.66
CA VAL A 139 17.15 28.44 2.78
C VAL A 139 18.63 28.06 2.82
N LEU A 140 18.96 26.78 2.67
CA LEU A 140 20.35 26.31 2.59
C LEU A 140 21.10 26.93 1.40
N ALA A 141 20.47 27.00 0.23
CA ALA A 141 21.05 27.63 -0.96
C ALA A 141 21.32 29.13 -0.74
N CYS A 142 20.41 29.85 -0.09
CA CYS A 142 20.61 31.25 0.28
C CYS A 142 21.79 31.42 1.25
N ILE A 143 21.87 30.62 2.31
CA ILE A 143 22.99 30.69 3.28
C ILE A 143 24.33 30.41 2.59
N LEU A 144 24.40 29.38 1.75
CA LEU A 144 25.59 29.07 0.96
C LEU A 144 25.99 30.23 0.06
N SER A 145 25.03 30.85 -0.64
CA SER A 145 25.32 31.99 -1.52
C SER A 145 25.91 33.19 -0.76
N VAL A 146 25.36 33.52 0.41
CA VAL A 146 25.87 34.61 1.26
C VAL A 146 27.24 34.26 1.82
N GLY A 147 27.44 33.01 2.27
CA GLY A 147 28.74 32.54 2.76
C GLY A 147 29.86 32.64 1.71
N ILE A 148 29.56 32.32 0.45
CA ILE A 148 30.51 32.46 -0.66
C ILE A 148 30.88 33.93 -0.88
N VAL A 149 29.91 34.84 -0.89
CA VAL A 149 30.15 36.28 -1.08
C VAL A 149 31.02 36.85 0.05
N LEU A 150 30.72 36.50 1.31
CA LEU A 150 31.53 36.93 2.46
C LEU A 150 32.97 36.40 2.41
N LEU A 151 33.14 35.16 1.96
CA LEU A 151 34.47 34.55 1.79
C LEU A 151 35.28 35.26 0.70
N PHE A 152 34.65 35.65 -0.40
CA PHE A 152 35.30 36.48 -1.43
C PHE A 152 35.73 37.84 -0.90
N ILE A 153 34.89 38.52 -0.11
CA ILE A 153 35.23 39.81 0.51
C ILE A 153 36.40 39.66 1.50
N TYR A 154 36.39 38.62 2.33
CA TYR A 154 37.46 38.33 3.28
C TYR A 154 38.81 38.11 2.58
N ILE A 155 38.83 37.33 1.50
CA ILE A 155 40.04 37.09 0.71
C ILE A 155 40.54 38.40 0.06
N ALA A 156 39.64 39.24 -0.44
CA ALA A 156 40.02 40.52 -1.04
C ALA A 156 40.63 41.49 -0.02
N MET A 157 40.03 41.63 1.16
CA MET A 157 40.58 42.47 2.24
C MET A 157 41.93 41.96 2.77
N ASN A 158 42.10 40.64 2.89
CA ASN A 158 43.35 40.07 3.39
C ASN A 158 44.50 40.12 2.36
N ARG A 159 44.25 40.61 1.14
CA ARG A 159 45.29 40.78 0.11
C ARG A 159 45.88 42.19 0.04
N GLU A 160 45.25 43.16 0.69
CA GLU A 160 45.69 44.57 0.73
C GLU A 160 46.51 44.91 2.00
N GLN A 161 46.69 43.96 2.93
CA GLN A 161 47.64 44.04 4.04
C GLN A 161 48.89 43.21 3.74
#